data_AF-A0A967SI91-F1
#
_entry.id   AF-A0A967SI91-F1
#
_cell.length_a   1.000
_cell.length_b   1.000
_cell.length_c   1.000
_cell.angle_alpha   90.00
_cell.angle_beta   90.00
_cell.angle_gamma   90.00
#
_symmetry.space_group_name_H-M   'P 1'
#
loop_
_entity.id
_entity.type
_entity.pdbx_description
1 polymer ?
#
loop_
_entity_poly.entity_id
_entity_poly.type
_entity_poly.pdbx_seq_one_letter_code
_entity_poly.pdbx_strand_id
1 'polypeptide(L)'
;MQNEKLWIRLFLIPTVALAVACGGGGEEAGEAGEAESAGAEEAAPALDPATTGAVVGTVSFEGTPPEGTPIDMAEEPDCAEQHEGEPMKVPAVVGDNGGLQWVFV
;
A
#
# COMPACT_ATOMS: atom_id res chain seq x y z
N MET A 1 41.48 -3.85 44.48
CA MET A 1 41.72 -2.82 43.45
C MET A 1 41.86 -3.40 42.02
N GLN A 2 41.17 -4.50 41.69
CA GLN A 2 41.06 -5.04 40.30
C GLN A 2 39.60 -5.29 39.89
N ASN A 3 38.70 -5.35 40.87
CA ASN A 3 37.25 -5.52 40.74
C ASN A 3 36.51 -4.22 40.38
N GLU A 4 36.99 -3.05 40.82
CA GLU A 4 36.43 -1.73 40.43
C GLU A 4 36.70 -1.37 38.95
N LYS A 5 37.81 -1.90 38.39
CA LYS A 5 38.16 -1.76 36.98
C LYS A 5 37.42 -2.76 36.07
N LEU A 6 36.91 -3.87 36.64
CA LEU A 6 36.08 -4.83 35.91
C LEU A 6 34.64 -4.35 35.75
N TRP A 7 34.09 -3.63 36.74
CA TRP A 7 32.76 -2.99 36.61
C TRP A 7 32.75 -1.86 35.57
N ILE A 8 33.80 -1.04 35.52
CA ILE A 8 33.89 0.05 34.52
C ILE A 8 34.09 -0.51 33.09
N ARG A 9 34.78 -1.65 32.92
CA ARG A 9 34.94 -2.31 31.61
C ARG A 9 33.71 -3.09 31.16
N LEU A 10 32.89 -3.60 32.07
CA LEU A 10 31.66 -4.30 31.74
C LEU A 10 30.54 -3.34 31.28
N PHE A 11 30.57 -2.09 31.73
CA PHE A 11 29.52 -1.10 31.43
C PHE A 11 29.87 -0.13 30.28
N LEU A 12 31.15 0.01 29.91
CA LEU A 12 31.59 1.01 28.92
C LEU A 12 31.79 0.44 27.50
N ILE A 13 31.64 -0.88 27.30
CA ILE A 13 31.84 -1.53 25.99
C ILE A 13 30.54 -1.76 25.17
N PRO A 14 29.31 -1.92 25.73
CA PRO A 14 28.15 -2.15 24.87
C PRO A 14 27.58 -0.86 24.26
N THR A 15 27.94 0.33 24.78
CA THR A 15 27.39 1.61 24.33
C THR A 15 28.06 2.19 23.08
N VAL A 16 29.18 1.64 22.62
CA VAL A 16 29.86 2.08 21.39
C VAL A 16 29.51 1.18 20.18
N ALA A 17 28.89 0.03 20.40
CA ALA A 17 28.58 -0.92 19.33
C ALA A 17 27.23 -0.68 18.61
N LEU A 18 26.35 0.20 19.11
CA LEU A 18 25.03 0.44 18.51
C LEU A 18 24.96 1.62 17.51
N ALA A 19 26.08 2.29 17.20
CA ALA A 19 26.10 3.50 16.37
C ALA A 19 26.70 3.31 14.95
N VAL A 20 26.89 2.06 14.48
CA VAL A 20 27.35 1.76 13.10
C VAL A 20 26.47 0.68 12.45
N ALA A 21 25.15 0.74 12.66
CA ALA A 21 24.20 -0.15 11.99
C ALA A 21 23.04 0.61 11.33
N CYS A 22 23.29 1.85 10.93
CA CYS A 22 22.49 2.57 9.94
C CYS A 22 23.46 3.40 9.10
N GLY A 23 23.95 2.82 8.00
CA GLY A 23 24.98 3.44 7.16
C GLY A 23 25.50 2.52 6.05
N GLY A 24 24.64 2.23 5.06
CA GLY A 24 24.99 2.05 3.64
C GLY A 24 25.95 0.93 3.22
N GLY A 25 25.41 -0.05 2.48
CA GLY A 25 26.15 -0.78 1.45
C GLY A 25 25.91 -2.29 1.44
N GLY A 26 25.29 -2.81 0.39
CA GLY A 26 25.31 -4.24 0.06
C GLY A 26 23.99 -4.78 -0.48
N GLU A 27 23.86 -4.78 -1.80
CA GLU A 27 22.86 -5.47 -2.62
C GLU A 27 22.97 -7.02 -2.51
N GLU A 28 21.79 -7.67 -2.47
CA GLU A 28 21.44 -9.02 -2.99
C GLU A 28 22.13 -10.25 -2.35
N ALA A 29 21.52 -11.39 -2.04
CA ALA A 29 20.19 -11.98 -2.22
C ALA A 29 20.08 -13.10 -1.16
N GLY A 30 18.95 -13.33 -0.51
CA GLY A 30 17.82 -14.03 -1.11
C GLY A 30 17.45 -15.21 -0.20
N GLU A 31 16.62 -14.92 0.80
CA GLU A 31 15.93 -15.91 1.59
C GLU A 31 14.95 -16.65 0.67
N ALA A 32 15.07 -17.97 0.59
CA ALA A 32 14.11 -18.83 -0.07
C ALA A 32 12.84 -18.88 0.79
N GLY A 33 11.99 -17.87 0.63
CA GLY A 33 10.62 -17.87 1.10
C GLY A 33 9.77 -18.77 0.20
N GLU A 34 8.99 -19.64 0.85
CA GLU A 34 7.86 -20.41 0.35
C GLU A 34 7.33 -19.99 -1.04
N ALA A 35 7.32 -20.94 -1.97
CA ALA A 35 6.48 -20.84 -3.16
C ALA A 35 5.02 -20.93 -2.72
N GLU A 36 4.41 -19.78 -2.43
CA GLU A 36 2.98 -19.62 -2.58
C GLU A 36 2.63 -20.00 -4.01
N SER A 37 1.80 -21.05 -4.14
CA SER A 37 1.24 -21.49 -5.40
C SER A 37 0.34 -20.37 -5.92
N ALA A 38 0.93 -19.44 -6.68
CA ALA A 38 0.18 -18.53 -7.52
C ALA A 38 -0.81 -19.38 -8.33
N GLY A 39 -2.11 -19.12 -8.12
CA GLY A 39 -3.14 -19.70 -8.98
C GLY A 39 -2.73 -19.46 -10.43
N ALA A 40 -2.85 -20.50 -11.26
CA ALA A 40 -2.56 -20.36 -12.68
C ALA A 40 -3.45 -19.26 -13.24
N GLU A 41 -2.85 -18.11 -13.53
CA GLU A 41 -3.50 -17.04 -14.28
C GLU A 41 -3.84 -17.62 -15.64
N GLU A 42 -5.13 -17.81 -15.90
CA GLU A 42 -5.60 -18.29 -17.19
C GLU A 42 -5.24 -17.21 -18.23
N ALA A 43 -4.33 -17.57 -19.15
CA ALA A 43 -3.86 -16.63 -20.14
C ALA A 43 -5.03 -16.10 -20.96
N ALA A 44 -5.17 -14.78 -21.02
CA ALA A 44 -6.18 -14.13 -21.84
C ALA A 44 -6.09 -14.62 -23.30
N PRO A 45 -7.23 -14.75 -24.01
CA PRO A 45 -7.24 -15.23 -25.39
C PRO A 45 -6.44 -14.28 -26.29
N ALA A 46 -5.68 -14.85 -27.22
CA ALA A 46 -4.94 -14.09 -28.22
C ALA A 46 -5.92 -13.35 -29.17
N LEU A 47 -5.73 -12.05 -29.34
CA LEU A 47 -6.54 -11.20 -30.21
C LEU A 47 -5.85 -10.99 -31.57
N ASP A 48 -6.59 -11.03 -32.68
CA ASP A 48 -6.07 -10.74 -34.02
C ASP A 48 -5.99 -9.23 -34.27
N PRO A 49 -4.79 -8.64 -34.44
CA PRO A 49 -4.62 -7.20 -34.63
C PRO A 49 -5.36 -6.63 -35.84
N ALA A 50 -5.65 -7.46 -36.87
CA ALA A 50 -6.40 -7.03 -38.05
C ALA A 50 -7.90 -6.83 -37.81
N THR A 51 -8.42 -7.37 -36.69
CA THR A 51 -9.84 -7.26 -36.30
C THR A 51 -10.05 -6.47 -35.00
N THR A 52 -8.98 -6.17 -34.27
CA THR A 52 -9.03 -5.30 -33.10
C THR A 52 -9.07 -3.82 -33.47
N GLY A 53 -9.66 -3.01 -32.61
CA GLY A 53 -9.59 -1.55 -32.64
C GLY A 53 -9.40 -1.00 -31.23
N ALA A 54 -9.04 0.29 -31.14
CA ALA A 54 -8.93 1.00 -29.87
C ALA A 54 -10.08 2.00 -29.73
N VAL A 55 -10.64 2.10 -28.53
CA VAL A 55 -11.51 3.22 -28.15
C VAL A 55 -10.63 4.20 -27.39
N VAL A 56 -10.70 5.48 -27.75
CA VAL A 56 -9.93 6.53 -27.07
C VAL A 56 -10.89 7.68 -26.80
N GLY A 57 -10.87 8.19 -25.57
CA GLY A 57 -11.76 9.27 -25.18
C GLY A 57 -11.61 9.65 -23.72
N THR A 58 -12.55 10.48 -23.27
CA THR A 58 -12.64 10.93 -21.88
C THR A 58 -14.09 10.82 -21.45
N VAL A 59 -14.31 10.39 -20.21
CA VAL A 59 -15.63 10.36 -19.58
C VAL A 59 -15.73 11.53 -18.61
N SER A 60 -16.68 12.42 -18.85
CA SER A 60 -16.97 13.57 -18.00
C SER A 60 -18.29 13.41 -17.25
N PHE A 61 -18.34 13.91 -16.03
CA PHE A 61 -19.53 14.03 -15.21
C PHE A 61 -20.14 15.43 -15.38
N GLU A 62 -21.44 15.50 -15.60
CA GLU A 62 -22.18 16.76 -15.72
C GLU A 62 -23.16 16.93 -14.55
N GLY A 63 -23.26 18.16 -14.03
CA GLY A 63 -24.15 18.51 -12.93
C GLY A 63 -23.48 18.42 -11.55
N THR A 64 -24.30 18.39 -10.50
CA THR A 64 -23.82 18.31 -9.11
C THR A 64 -23.39 16.88 -8.78
N PRO A 65 -22.16 16.66 -8.29
CA PRO A 65 -21.72 15.34 -7.86
C PRO A 65 -22.62 14.76 -6.75
N PRO A 66 -22.87 13.45 -6.75
CA PRO A 66 -23.67 12.80 -5.71
C PRO A 66 -22.98 12.94 -4.35
N GLU A 67 -23.76 13.29 -3.32
CA GLU A 67 -23.26 13.34 -1.95
C GLU A 67 -22.98 11.91 -1.42
N GLY A 68 -21.97 11.79 -0.57
CA GLY A 68 -21.66 10.53 0.10
C GLY A 68 -22.67 10.22 1.19
N THR A 69 -22.92 8.92 1.41
CA THR A 69 -23.68 8.44 2.57
C THR A 69 -22.75 7.78 3.58
N PRO A 70 -22.97 7.93 4.89
CA PRO A 70 -22.20 7.21 5.90
C PRO A 70 -22.21 5.69 5.69
N ILE A 71 -21.08 5.04 5.95
CA ILE A 71 -20.98 3.58 6.02
C ILE A 71 -21.38 3.15 7.43
N ASP A 72 -22.37 2.25 7.52
CA ASP A 72 -22.69 1.60 8.79
C ASP A 72 -21.64 0.53 9.10
N MET A 73 -20.88 0.77 10.17
CA MET A 73 -19.80 -0.11 10.65
C MET A 73 -20.16 -0.83 11.95
N ALA A 74 -21.44 -0.81 12.36
CA ALA A 74 -21.86 -1.41 13.63
C ALA A 74 -21.58 -2.92 13.73
N GLU A 75 -21.51 -3.61 12.59
CA GLU A 75 -21.21 -5.05 12.53
C GLU A 75 -19.70 -5.36 12.66
N GLU A 76 -18.83 -4.38 12.39
CA GLU A 76 -17.37 -4.54 12.32
C GLU A 76 -16.67 -3.45 13.17
N PRO A 77 -16.73 -3.53 14.51
CA PRO A 77 -16.24 -2.49 15.41
C PRO A 77 -14.72 -2.25 15.28
N ASP A 78 -13.93 -3.31 15.08
CA ASP A 78 -12.48 -3.18 14.85
C ASP A 78 -12.17 -2.37 13.59
N CYS A 79 -13.00 -2.50 12.56
CA CYS A 79 -12.88 -1.70 11.34
C CYS A 79 -13.20 -0.23 11.66
N ALA A 80 -14.23 0.04 12.47
CA ALA A 80 -14.60 1.40 12.86
C ALA A 80 -13.48 2.11 13.66
N GLU A 81 -12.79 1.40 14.53
CA GLU A 81 -11.67 1.94 15.32
C GLU A 81 -10.45 2.36 14.46
N GLN A 82 -10.30 1.78 13.27
CA GLN A 82 -9.19 2.11 12.36
C GLN A 82 -9.42 3.35 11.52
N HIS A 83 -10.62 3.94 11.55
CA HIS A 83 -10.95 5.13 10.77
C HIS A 83 -11.17 6.35 11.66
N GLU A 84 -10.44 7.43 11.37
CA GLU A 84 -10.71 8.74 11.97
C GLU A 84 -11.92 9.37 11.27
N GLY A 85 -13.01 9.58 12.02
CA GLY A 85 -14.26 10.14 11.49
C GLY A 85 -15.22 9.09 10.95
N GLU A 86 -16.29 9.52 10.27
CA GLU A 86 -17.32 8.65 9.71
C GLU A 86 -17.01 8.37 8.23
N PRO A 87 -16.63 7.14 7.84
CA PRO A 87 -16.31 6.83 6.45
C PRO A 87 -17.52 6.99 5.55
N MET A 88 -17.31 7.60 4.38
CA MET A 88 -18.38 7.91 3.43
C MET A 88 -18.32 6.98 2.22
N LYS A 89 -19.47 6.41 1.87
CA LYS A 89 -19.70 5.72 0.60
C LYS A 89 -20.12 6.74 -0.45
N VAL A 90 -19.28 6.91 -1.47
CA VAL A 90 -19.58 7.75 -2.64
C VAL A 90 -19.75 6.87 -3.88
N PRO A 91 -20.81 7.07 -4.69
CA PRO A 91 -21.02 6.26 -5.90
C PRO A 91 -20.14 6.69 -7.07
N ALA A 92 -19.59 7.90 -7.02
CA ALA A 92 -18.66 8.44 -8.01
C ALA A 92 -17.73 9.47 -7.35
N VAL A 93 -16.48 9.50 -7.80
CA VAL A 93 -15.50 10.55 -7.43
C VAL A 93 -15.24 11.38 -8.68
N VAL A 94 -15.71 12.63 -8.64
CA VAL A 94 -15.55 13.60 -9.72
C VAL A 94 -14.31 14.45 -9.43
N GLY A 95 -13.33 14.44 -10.32
CA GLY A 95 -12.14 15.27 -10.21
C GLY A 95 -12.40 16.72 -10.62
N ASP A 96 -11.44 17.61 -10.35
CA ASP A 96 -11.58 19.07 -10.55
C ASP A 96 -11.92 19.47 -12.00
N ASN A 97 -11.51 18.66 -12.97
CA ASN A 97 -11.77 18.88 -14.39
C ASN A 97 -13.08 18.23 -14.88
N GLY A 98 -13.92 17.72 -13.97
CA GLY A 98 -15.17 17.01 -14.28
C GLY A 98 -14.98 15.56 -14.72
N GLY A 99 -13.77 15.00 -14.69
CA GLY A 99 -13.51 13.59 -15.00
C GLY A 99 -13.87 12.65 -13.85
N LEU A 100 -14.01 11.35 -14.14
CA LEU A 100 -14.27 10.32 -13.13
C LEU A 100 -12.98 9.55 -12.77
N GLN A 101 -12.70 9.42 -11.46
CA GLN A 101 -11.44 8.83 -10.95
C GLN A 101 -11.23 7.36 -11.35
N TRP A 102 -12.31 6.57 -11.35
CA TRP A 102 -12.28 5.11 -11.49
C TRP A 102 -12.87 4.63 -12.83
N VAL A 103 -12.63 5.39 -13.91
CA VAL A 103 -13.17 5.11 -15.24
C VAL A 103 -12.07 5.17 -16.29
N PHE A 104 -12.04 4.17 -17.18
CA PHE A 104 -11.07 4.03 -18.25
C PHE A 104 -11.78 3.87 -19.60
N VAL A 105 -11.11 4.29 -20.67
CA VAL A 105 -11.57 4.18 -22.06
C VAL A 105 -10.53 3.41 -22.86
#